data_AF-A0A0D2FTU5-F1
#
_entry.id   AF-A0A0D2FTU5-F1
#
_cell.length_a   1.000
_cell.length_b   1.000
_cell.length_c   1.000
_cell.angle_alpha   90.00
_cell.angle_beta   90.00
_cell.angle_gamma   90.00
#
_symmetry.space_group_name_H-M   'P 1'
#
loop_
_entity.id
_entity.type
_entity.pdbx_description
1 polymer ?
#
loop_
_entity_poly.entity_id
_entity_poly.type
_entity_poly.pdbx_seq_one_letter_code
_entity_poly.pdbx_strand_id
1 'polypeptide(L)'
;MALARTQLERRYGRALQVLQNALDSSGSIDWTVWYTTLLLALFELLETSSQHAWIFHSQGAKHILLSLGPTNIKSDYEKILLAAQCQILTVEATFFNRDCFLSSLAWQNALQTTIKYDSKIPDRSEPVVTMWAIAACAPELFKRATEAILHHQSPRRIAKLAGELSALLDRYTIWREIWEESLVGNDFPFLDATNLATAGPTIYPQFLAFWALTNRFLLAIQPHRAPLAEANALDAAVRILEFDRIRQTDLVTDRCRTFSVSIGRSIEQTTMEWTMQQSVSRESQTIDPAVFLRWNTLLGRSIEDEADIPPTDKMASSIAS
;
A
#
# COMPACT_ATOMS: atom_id res chain seq x y z
N MET A 1 15.67 9.05 33.23
CA MET A 1 15.35 8.10 32.13
C MET A 1 14.72 6.79 32.63
N ALA A 2 15.29 6.10 33.64
CA ALA A 2 14.73 4.83 34.13
C ALA A 2 13.26 4.90 34.58
N LEU A 3 12.88 5.92 35.35
CA LEU A 3 11.51 6.09 35.87
C LEU A 3 10.44 6.24 34.77
N ALA A 4 10.78 6.93 33.67
CA ALA A 4 9.89 7.15 32.54
C ALA A 4 9.65 5.85 31.75
N ARG A 5 10.70 5.03 31.60
CA ARG A 5 10.62 3.71 30.97
C ARG A 5 9.73 2.76 31.77
N THR A 6 9.87 2.73 33.10
CA THR A 6 9.02 1.90 33.97
C THR A 6 7.55 2.32 33.95
N GLN A 7 7.27 3.62 33.80
CA GLN A 7 5.89 4.11 33.65
C GLN A 7 5.30 3.73 32.29
N LEU A 8 6.10 3.75 31.22
CA LEU A 8 5.69 3.35 29.88
C LEU A 8 5.33 1.87 29.84
N GLU A 9 6.21 1.00 30.34
CA GLU A 9 6.00 -0.45 30.43
C GLU A 9 4.72 -0.78 31.22
N ARG A 10 4.46 -0.08 32.34
CA ARG A 10 3.22 -0.26 33.11
C ARG A 10 1.96 0.15 32.34
N ARG A 11 2.02 1.26 31.59
CA ARG A 11 0.87 1.73 30.80
C ARG A 11 0.58 0.80 29.62
N TYR A 12 1.62 0.34 28.94
CA TYR A 12 1.52 -0.63 27.85
C TYR A 12 0.94 -1.96 28.36
N GLY A 13 1.48 -2.53 29.44
CA GLY A 13 0.95 -3.77 30.03
C GLY A 13 -0.51 -3.63 30.47
N ARG A 14 -0.91 -2.48 31.03
CA ARG A 14 -2.31 -2.19 31.36
C ARG A 14 -3.19 -2.10 30.10
N ALA A 15 -2.71 -1.45 29.05
CA ALA A 15 -3.46 -1.34 27.79
C ALA A 15 -3.68 -2.71 27.15
N LEU A 16 -2.67 -3.59 27.14
CA LEU A 16 -2.80 -4.97 26.70
C LEU A 16 -3.83 -5.75 27.52
N GLN A 17 -3.77 -5.66 28.85
CA GLN A 17 -4.71 -6.35 29.72
C GLN A 17 -6.16 -5.89 29.49
N VAL A 18 -6.37 -4.58 29.30
CA VAL A 18 -7.70 -4.03 29.01
C VAL A 18 -8.17 -4.47 27.62
N LEU A 19 -7.30 -4.47 26.61
CA LEU A 19 -7.63 -4.94 25.27
C LEU A 19 -8.00 -6.43 25.29
N GLN A 20 -7.22 -7.26 25.97
CA GLN A 20 -7.50 -8.69 26.10
C GLN A 20 -8.83 -8.95 26.79
N ASN A 21 -9.10 -8.27 27.92
CA ASN A 21 -10.39 -8.38 28.61
C ASN A 21 -11.57 -7.94 27.73
N ALA A 22 -11.40 -6.91 26.89
CA ALA A 22 -12.43 -6.46 25.97
C ALA A 22 -12.71 -7.49 24.88
N LEU A 23 -11.66 -8.14 24.34
CA LEU A 23 -11.76 -9.20 23.34
C LEU A 23 -12.35 -10.50 23.92
N ASP A 24 -12.04 -10.84 25.16
CA ASP A 24 -12.52 -12.05 25.85
C ASP A 24 -13.97 -11.91 26.36
N SER A 25 -14.41 -10.68 26.60
CA SER A 25 -15.79 -10.42 27.01
C SER A 25 -16.76 -10.68 25.86
N SER A 26 -17.92 -11.28 26.14
CA SER A 26 -19.00 -11.44 25.15
C SER A 26 -19.66 -10.11 24.75
N GLY A 27 -19.07 -8.97 25.13
CA GLY A 27 -19.51 -7.64 24.73
C GLY A 27 -19.23 -7.37 23.25
N SER A 28 -19.84 -6.31 22.71
CA SER A 28 -19.60 -5.94 21.31
C SER A 28 -18.21 -5.33 21.16
N ILE A 29 -17.34 -5.99 20.38
CA ILE A 29 -16.16 -5.38 19.78
C ILE A 29 -16.60 -4.06 19.12
N ASP A 30 -15.97 -2.94 19.52
CA ASP A 30 -16.34 -1.60 19.09
C ASP A 30 -15.14 -0.83 18.49
N TRP A 31 -15.39 0.41 18.07
CA TRP A 31 -14.37 1.29 17.49
C TRP A 31 -13.25 1.67 18.48
N THR A 32 -13.52 1.64 19.79
CA THR A 32 -12.52 1.87 20.84
C THR A 32 -11.51 0.74 20.90
N VAL A 33 -11.99 -0.51 20.83
CA VAL A 33 -11.15 -1.71 20.76
C VAL A 33 -10.26 -1.66 19.51
N TRP A 34 -10.83 -1.28 18.36
CA TRP A 34 -10.06 -1.12 17.13
C TRP A 34 -8.95 -0.07 17.24
N TYR A 35 -9.30 1.14 17.69
CA TYR A 35 -8.34 2.23 17.85
C TYR A 35 -7.23 1.89 18.85
N THR A 36 -7.58 1.25 19.96
CA THR A 36 -6.60 0.80 20.97
C THR A 36 -5.61 -0.19 20.34
N THR A 37 -6.11 -1.11 19.51
CA THR A 37 -5.26 -2.08 18.79
C THR A 37 -4.31 -1.38 17.82
N LEU A 38 -4.79 -0.37 17.07
CA LEU A 38 -3.95 0.43 16.18
C LEU A 38 -2.87 1.23 16.94
N LEU A 39 -3.20 1.80 18.10
CA LEU A 39 -2.23 2.51 18.93
C LEU A 39 -1.14 1.59 19.48
N LEU A 40 -1.49 0.36 19.87
CA LEU A 40 -0.52 -0.64 20.32
C LEU A 40 0.38 -1.09 19.16
N ALA A 41 -0.19 -1.34 17.98
CA ALA A 41 0.58 -1.63 16.78
C ALA A 41 1.58 -0.50 16.49
N LEU A 42 1.14 0.76 16.51
CA LEU A 42 2.01 1.91 16.28
C LEU A 42 3.09 2.06 17.37
N PHE A 43 2.73 1.82 18.63
CA PHE A 43 3.68 1.86 19.74
C PHE A 43 4.81 0.85 19.54
N GLU A 44 4.48 -0.40 19.24
CA GLU A 44 5.45 -1.47 18.99
C GLU A 44 6.25 -1.24 17.72
N LEU A 45 5.64 -0.62 16.71
CA LEU A 45 6.30 -0.25 15.47
C LEU A 45 7.41 0.79 15.68
N LEU A 46 7.25 1.63 16.70
CA LEU A 46 8.23 2.64 17.12
C LEU A 46 9.18 2.12 18.19
N GLU A 47 8.78 1.10 18.94
CA GLU A 47 9.62 0.44 19.93
C GLU A 47 10.56 -0.57 19.24
N THR A 48 11.85 -0.24 19.13
CA THR A 48 12.85 -1.06 18.43
C THR A 48 13.17 -2.40 19.13
N SER A 49 12.54 -2.70 20.26
CA SER A 49 12.84 -3.87 21.10
C SER A 49 12.18 -5.16 20.62
N SER A 50 11.10 -5.08 19.85
CA SER A 50 10.41 -6.24 19.27
C SER A 50 10.20 -6.03 17.77
N GLN A 51 10.93 -6.76 16.94
CA GLN A 51 10.89 -6.54 15.49
C GLN A 51 9.56 -6.95 14.82
N HIS A 52 8.67 -7.65 15.54
CA HIS A 52 7.50 -8.30 14.91
C HIS A 52 6.17 -8.21 15.68
N ALA A 53 6.10 -7.71 16.92
CA ALA A 53 4.82 -7.67 17.67
C ALA A 53 3.75 -6.83 16.95
N TRP A 54 4.17 -5.72 16.34
CA TRP A 54 3.28 -4.79 15.63
C TRP A 54 2.53 -5.46 14.48
N ILE A 55 3.08 -6.54 13.89
CA ILE A 55 2.45 -7.31 12.81
C ILE A 55 1.17 -7.98 13.33
N PHE A 56 1.25 -8.62 14.51
CA PHE A 56 0.09 -9.29 15.12
C PHE A 56 -1.01 -8.29 15.47
N HIS A 57 -0.66 -7.13 16.01
CA HIS A 57 -1.66 -6.08 16.26
C HIS A 57 -2.22 -5.47 14.98
N SER A 58 -1.42 -5.30 13.91
CA SER A 58 -1.94 -4.87 12.61
C SER A 58 -2.96 -5.87 12.04
N GLN A 59 -2.64 -7.17 12.08
CA GLN A 59 -3.55 -8.24 11.66
C GLN A 59 -4.82 -8.29 12.52
N GLY A 60 -4.67 -8.18 13.86
CA GLY A 60 -5.80 -8.10 14.78
C GLY A 60 -6.71 -6.90 14.49
N ALA A 61 -6.12 -5.72 14.24
CA ALA A 61 -6.87 -4.51 13.88
C ALA A 61 -7.65 -4.69 12.58
N LYS A 62 -7.07 -5.37 11.57
CA LYS A 62 -7.78 -5.73 10.33
C LYS A 62 -8.98 -6.64 10.60
N HIS A 63 -8.84 -7.67 11.42
CA HIS A 63 -9.95 -8.57 11.78
C HIS A 63 -11.06 -7.85 12.54
N ILE A 64 -10.70 -6.99 13.49
CA ILE A 64 -11.65 -6.15 14.22
C ILE A 64 -12.41 -5.24 13.24
N LEU A 65 -11.72 -4.56 12.34
CA LEU A 65 -12.36 -3.65 11.37
C LEU A 65 -13.34 -4.39 10.45
N LEU A 66 -12.97 -5.59 9.99
CA LEU A 66 -13.86 -6.46 9.22
C LEU A 66 -15.11 -6.85 10.01
N SER A 67 -14.97 -7.16 11.30
CA SER A 67 -16.09 -7.49 12.19
C SER A 67 -17.00 -6.30 12.47
N LEU A 68 -16.43 -5.09 12.59
CA LEU A 68 -17.20 -3.85 12.73
C LEU A 68 -18.03 -3.59 11.46
N GLY A 69 -17.44 -3.85 10.31
CA GLY A 69 -18.10 -3.78 9.02
C GLY A 69 -18.34 -2.35 8.51
N PRO A 70 -18.48 -2.18 7.19
CA PRO A 70 -18.51 -0.85 6.56
C PRO A 70 -19.78 -0.05 6.89
N THR A 71 -20.88 -0.71 7.25
CA THR A 71 -22.17 -0.06 7.58
C THR A 71 -22.19 0.60 8.95
N ASN A 72 -21.18 0.33 9.79
CA ASN A 72 -21.09 0.87 11.14
C ASN A 72 -20.14 2.08 11.25
N ILE A 73 -19.65 2.60 10.12
CA ILE A 73 -18.91 3.86 10.05
C ILE A 73 -19.91 5.01 9.94
N LYS A 74 -20.24 5.59 11.09
CA LYS A 74 -21.29 6.61 11.24
C LYS A 74 -20.71 7.91 11.77
N SER A 75 -19.88 7.84 12.81
CA SER A 75 -19.35 9.03 13.46
C SER A 75 -18.18 9.63 12.69
N ASP A 76 -17.92 10.92 12.90
CA ASP A 76 -16.79 11.60 12.24
C ASP A 76 -15.44 11.02 12.68
N TYR A 77 -15.36 10.58 13.93
CA TYR A 77 -14.19 9.90 14.49
C TYR A 77 -13.85 8.61 13.73
N GLU A 78 -14.85 7.76 13.49
CA GLU A 78 -14.69 6.50 12.75
C GLU A 78 -14.24 6.74 11.31
N LYS A 79 -14.79 7.77 10.66
CA LYS A 79 -14.41 8.18 9.31
C LYS A 79 -12.96 8.67 9.23
N ILE A 80 -12.51 9.42 10.24
CA ILE A 80 -11.10 9.85 10.34
C ILE A 80 -10.19 8.64 10.42
N LEU A 81 -10.51 7.70 11.31
CA LEU A 81 -9.69 6.50 11.49
C LEU A 81 -9.67 5.64 10.22
N LEU A 82 -10.80 5.41 9.55
CA LEU A 82 -10.81 4.66 8.30
C LEU A 82 -9.95 5.33 7.23
N ALA A 83 -10.09 6.64 7.02
CA ALA A 83 -9.31 7.36 6.03
C ALA A 83 -7.80 7.27 6.31
N ALA A 84 -7.40 7.46 7.57
CA ALA A 84 -6.00 7.37 7.99
C ALA A 84 -5.38 5.97 7.81
N GLN A 85 -6.19 4.90 7.90
CA GLN A 85 -5.70 3.53 7.75
C GLN A 85 -5.77 2.98 6.32
N CYS A 86 -6.50 3.65 5.42
CA CYS A 86 -6.75 3.16 4.06
C CYS A 86 -5.46 2.89 3.28
N GLN A 87 -4.49 3.79 3.39
CA GLN A 87 -3.17 3.66 2.79
C GLN A 87 -2.43 2.42 3.30
N ILE A 88 -2.33 2.26 4.62
CA ILE A 88 -1.57 1.18 5.25
C ILE A 88 -2.15 -0.18 4.84
N LEU A 89 -3.47 -0.34 4.90
CA LEU A 89 -4.15 -1.58 4.53
C LEU A 89 -3.96 -1.95 3.05
N THR A 90 -3.97 -0.94 2.17
CA THR A 90 -3.78 -1.14 0.73
C THR A 90 -2.34 -1.52 0.39
N VAL A 91 -1.37 -0.81 1.00
CA VAL A 91 0.06 -1.10 0.84
C VAL A 91 0.38 -2.48 1.41
N GLU A 92 -0.07 -2.82 2.62
CA GLU A 92 0.08 -4.14 3.22
C GLU A 92 -0.39 -5.24 2.25
N ALA A 93 -1.64 -5.16 1.79
CA ALA A 93 -2.19 -6.15 0.87
C ALA A 93 -1.34 -6.30 -0.42
N THR A 94 -0.79 -5.20 -0.91
CA THR A 94 0.09 -5.19 -2.10
C THR A 94 1.37 -6.00 -1.87
N PHE A 95 2.09 -5.76 -0.76
CA PHE A 95 3.38 -6.41 -0.49
C PHE A 95 3.28 -7.82 0.03
N PHE A 96 2.21 -8.14 0.75
CA PHE A 96 1.98 -9.49 1.25
C PHE A 96 1.23 -10.37 0.25
N ASN A 97 1.04 -9.91 -1.00
CA ASN A 97 0.35 -10.68 -2.05
C ASN A 97 -1.06 -11.15 -1.63
N ARG A 98 -1.82 -10.25 -1.00
CA ARG A 98 -3.14 -10.52 -0.41
C ARG A 98 -4.24 -9.69 -1.07
N ASP A 99 -5.46 -10.17 -0.88
CA ASP A 99 -6.65 -9.40 -1.25
C ASP A 99 -6.83 -8.22 -0.29
N CYS A 100 -7.24 -7.07 -0.83
CA CYS A 100 -7.58 -5.90 -0.05
C CYS A 100 -9.10 -5.79 0.04
N PHE A 101 -9.66 -6.06 1.23
CA PHE A 101 -11.11 -6.03 1.45
C PHE A 101 -11.76 -4.66 1.16
N LEU A 102 -10.95 -3.60 1.18
CA LEU A 102 -11.38 -2.24 0.81
C LEU A 102 -11.83 -2.15 -0.65
N SER A 103 -11.47 -3.11 -1.52
CA SER A 103 -11.93 -3.15 -2.92
C SER A 103 -13.44 -3.42 -3.07
N SER A 104 -14.07 -4.02 -2.05
CA SER A 104 -15.48 -4.39 -2.14
C SER A 104 -16.40 -3.17 -2.12
N LEU A 105 -17.55 -3.28 -2.81
CA LEU A 105 -18.49 -2.17 -2.97
C LEU A 105 -18.91 -1.52 -1.65
N ALA A 106 -19.15 -2.32 -0.60
CA ALA A 106 -19.56 -1.81 0.70
C ALA A 106 -18.46 -0.95 1.35
N TRP A 107 -17.20 -1.36 1.26
CA TRP A 107 -16.06 -0.61 1.77
C TRP A 107 -15.71 0.60 0.90
N GLN A 108 -15.86 0.50 -0.41
CA GLN A 108 -15.74 1.65 -1.32
C GLN A 108 -16.77 2.73 -0.97
N ASN A 109 -18.03 2.36 -0.75
CA ASN A 109 -19.06 3.29 -0.31
C ASN A 109 -18.72 3.93 1.04
N ALA A 110 -18.22 3.14 2.00
CA ALA A 110 -17.78 3.67 3.28
C ALA A 110 -16.64 4.69 3.14
N LEU A 111 -15.62 4.41 2.30
CA LEU A 111 -14.53 5.33 2.01
C LEU A 111 -15.05 6.65 1.44
N GLN A 112 -15.99 6.62 0.50
CA GLN A 112 -16.59 7.85 -0.06
C GLN A 112 -17.23 8.72 1.01
N THR A 113 -17.87 8.12 2.04
CA THR A 113 -18.47 8.89 3.14
C THR A 113 -17.46 9.59 4.05
N THR A 114 -16.17 9.27 3.91
CA THR A 114 -15.09 9.91 4.66
C THR A 114 -14.64 11.24 4.05
N ILE A 115 -14.95 11.51 2.78
CA ILE A 115 -14.53 12.73 2.09
C ILE A 115 -15.06 13.98 2.81
N LYS A 116 -14.18 14.97 2.98
CA LYS A 116 -14.55 16.31 3.46
C LYS A 116 -13.94 17.37 2.53
N TYR A 117 -14.82 18.11 1.86
CA TYR A 117 -14.46 19.13 0.86
C TYR A 117 -13.82 20.40 1.45
N ASP A 118 -14.01 20.68 2.76
CA ASP A 118 -13.43 21.83 3.49
C ASP A 118 -12.44 21.38 4.59
N SER A 119 -11.81 20.22 4.38
CA SER A 119 -11.00 19.57 5.42
C SER A 119 -9.62 20.20 5.55
N LYS A 120 -9.27 20.64 6.76
CA LYS A 120 -7.87 20.89 7.17
C LYS A 120 -7.04 19.61 7.26
N ILE A 121 -7.68 18.43 7.24
CA ILE A 121 -7.02 17.12 7.26
C ILE A 121 -6.82 16.67 5.81
N PRO A 122 -5.57 16.62 5.34
CA PRO A 122 -5.25 16.27 3.95
C PRO A 122 -5.74 14.85 3.58
N ASP A 123 -5.70 13.91 4.52
CA ASP A 123 -6.04 12.49 4.30
C ASP A 123 -7.51 12.25 3.93
N ARG A 124 -8.40 13.21 4.22
CA ARG A 124 -9.83 13.15 3.92
C ARG A 124 -10.24 14.03 2.74
N SER A 125 -9.27 14.65 2.08
CA SER A 125 -9.52 15.37 0.83
C SER A 125 -9.98 14.39 -0.24
N GLU A 126 -10.85 14.86 -1.14
CA GLU A 126 -11.34 14.06 -2.26
C GLU A 126 -10.23 13.40 -3.10
N PRO A 127 -9.15 14.10 -3.52
CA PRO A 127 -8.07 13.44 -4.28
C PRO A 127 -7.44 12.28 -3.50
N VAL A 128 -7.20 12.42 -2.20
CA VAL A 128 -6.58 11.36 -1.39
C VAL A 128 -7.49 10.15 -1.24
N VAL A 129 -8.74 10.37 -0.84
CA VAL A 129 -9.69 9.26 -0.62
C VAL A 129 -9.98 8.53 -1.93
N THR A 130 -10.19 9.27 -3.03
CA THR A 130 -10.48 8.66 -4.33
C THR A 130 -9.28 7.91 -4.89
N MET A 131 -8.04 8.40 -4.70
CA MET A 131 -6.83 7.68 -5.09
C MET A 131 -6.75 6.34 -4.36
N TRP A 132 -6.84 6.34 -3.03
CA TRP A 132 -6.74 5.12 -2.24
C TRP A 132 -7.90 4.15 -2.48
N ALA A 133 -9.10 4.66 -2.74
CA ALA A 133 -10.23 3.84 -3.15
C ALA A 133 -9.95 3.10 -4.48
N ILE A 134 -9.31 3.76 -5.45
CA ILE A 134 -8.86 3.11 -6.70
C ILE A 134 -7.72 2.12 -6.42
N ALA A 135 -6.70 2.53 -5.66
CA ALA A 135 -5.55 1.71 -5.32
C ALA A 135 -5.92 0.43 -4.56
N ALA A 136 -6.95 0.47 -3.72
CA ALA A 136 -7.47 -0.70 -3.01
C ALA A 136 -7.94 -1.83 -3.93
N CYS A 137 -8.25 -1.55 -5.20
CA CYS A 137 -8.62 -2.57 -6.19
C CYS A 137 -7.41 -3.30 -6.80
N ALA A 138 -6.19 -2.76 -6.64
CA ALA A 138 -4.98 -3.30 -7.29
C ALA A 138 -4.47 -4.62 -6.68
N PRO A 139 -4.43 -4.82 -5.35
CA PRO A 139 -3.79 -6.00 -4.73
C PRO A 139 -4.32 -7.34 -5.22
N GLU A 140 -5.65 -7.48 -5.36
CA GLU A 140 -6.27 -8.72 -5.87
C GLU A 140 -5.83 -9.01 -7.32
N LEU A 141 -5.76 -7.98 -8.17
CA LEU A 141 -5.30 -8.15 -9.56
C LEU A 141 -3.81 -8.53 -9.61
N PHE A 142 -2.99 -7.94 -8.75
CA PHE A 142 -1.57 -8.24 -8.64
C PHE A 142 -1.32 -9.67 -8.16
N LYS A 143 -2.12 -10.14 -7.20
CA LYS A 143 -2.10 -11.53 -6.73
C LYS A 143 -2.43 -12.50 -7.85
N ARG A 144 -3.56 -12.28 -8.54
CA ARG A 144 -3.99 -13.12 -9.67
C ARG A 144 -2.98 -13.08 -10.83
N ALA A 145 -2.31 -11.96 -11.06
CA ALA A 145 -1.24 -11.85 -12.04
C ALA A 145 0.01 -12.66 -11.64
N THR A 146 0.37 -12.61 -10.36
CA THR A 146 1.45 -13.43 -9.79
C THR A 146 1.17 -14.92 -10.00
N GLU A 147 -0.03 -15.38 -9.66
CA GLU A 147 -0.46 -16.77 -9.90
C GLU A 147 -0.44 -17.14 -11.39
N ALA A 148 -0.84 -16.22 -12.27
CA ALA A 148 -0.84 -16.45 -13.71
C ALA A 148 0.58 -16.65 -14.28
N ILE A 149 1.56 -15.90 -13.78
CA ILE A 149 2.96 -15.97 -14.18
C ILE A 149 3.60 -17.26 -13.65
N LEU A 150 3.37 -17.60 -12.38
CA LEU A 150 4.03 -18.73 -11.72
C LEU A 150 3.42 -20.10 -12.03
N HIS A 151 2.11 -20.17 -12.26
CA HIS A 151 1.40 -21.44 -12.41
C HIS A 151 0.83 -21.66 -13.83
N HIS A 152 1.28 -20.88 -14.81
CA HIS A 152 0.90 -21.01 -16.22
C HIS A 152 -0.62 -21.15 -16.44
N GLN A 153 -1.35 -20.07 -16.18
CA GLN A 153 -2.80 -20.07 -16.35
C GLN A 153 -3.24 -20.05 -17.81
N SER A 154 -4.50 -20.45 -18.05
CA SER A 154 -5.08 -20.47 -19.40
C SER A 154 -5.07 -19.08 -20.07
N PRO A 155 -4.89 -19.01 -21.41
CA PRO A 155 -4.82 -17.74 -22.15
C PRO A 155 -6.07 -16.87 -21.97
N ARG A 156 -7.25 -17.50 -21.84
CA ARG A 156 -8.53 -16.81 -21.62
C ARG A 156 -8.58 -16.09 -20.27
N ARG A 157 -8.03 -16.71 -19.21
CA ARG A 157 -7.94 -16.08 -17.88
C ARG A 157 -6.95 -14.91 -17.88
N ILE A 158 -5.80 -15.09 -18.53
CA ILE A 158 -4.81 -14.02 -18.72
C ILE A 158 -5.43 -12.83 -19.48
N ALA A 159 -6.15 -13.10 -20.58
CA ALA A 159 -6.82 -12.04 -21.35
C ALA A 159 -7.88 -11.28 -20.53
N LYS A 160 -8.67 -11.99 -19.72
CA LYS A 160 -9.63 -11.35 -18.81
C LYS A 160 -8.92 -10.47 -17.78
N LEU A 161 -7.87 -10.99 -17.15
CA LEU A 161 -7.10 -10.27 -16.14
C LEU A 161 -6.41 -9.03 -16.72
N ALA A 162 -5.88 -9.12 -17.94
CA ALA A 162 -5.32 -7.96 -18.64
C ALA A 162 -6.37 -6.88 -18.89
N GLY A 163 -7.59 -7.26 -19.29
CA GLY A 163 -8.70 -6.31 -19.40
C GLY A 163 -9.06 -5.62 -18.08
N GLU A 164 -9.00 -6.34 -16.96
CA GLU A 164 -9.23 -5.78 -15.62
C GLU A 164 -8.10 -4.83 -15.19
N LEU A 165 -6.84 -5.15 -15.48
CA LEU A 165 -5.69 -4.25 -15.25
C LEU A 165 -5.74 -3.00 -16.14
N SER A 166 -6.12 -3.13 -17.40
CA SER A 166 -6.33 -1.99 -18.30
C SER A 166 -7.46 -1.09 -17.79
N ALA A 167 -8.59 -1.65 -17.37
CA ALA A 167 -9.67 -0.86 -16.77
C ALA A 167 -9.24 -0.15 -15.48
N LEU A 168 -8.33 -0.75 -14.68
CA LEU A 168 -7.75 -0.08 -13.53
C LEU A 168 -6.83 1.09 -13.93
N LEU A 169 -6.03 0.93 -15.00
CA LEU A 169 -5.25 2.03 -15.57
C LEU A 169 -6.16 3.17 -16.06
N ASP A 170 -7.27 2.86 -16.72
CA ASP A 170 -8.23 3.89 -17.16
C ASP A 170 -8.77 4.71 -15.98
N ARG A 171 -9.08 4.05 -14.85
CA ARG A 171 -9.51 4.74 -13.62
C ARG A 171 -8.43 5.66 -13.06
N TYR A 172 -7.17 5.23 -13.07
CA TYR A 172 -6.07 6.08 -12.67
C TYR A 172 -5.85 7.25 -13.63
N THR A 173 -6.04 7.05 -14.95
CA THR A 173 -5.94 8.12 -15.95
C THR A 173 -6.97 9.20 -15.68
N ILE A 174 -8.23 8.79 -15.47
CA ILE A 174 -9.32 9.71 -15.12
C ILE A 174 -8.99 10.47 -13.83
N TRP A 175 -8.52 9.76 -12.80
CA TRP A 175 -8.11 10.41 -11.56
C TRP A 175 -7.00 11.45 -11.80
N ARG A 176 -5.99 11.11 -12.58
CA ARG A 176 -4.88 12.01 -12.92
C ARG A 176 -5.39 13.23 -13.68
N GLU A 177 -6.25 13.07 -14.68
CA GLU A 177 -6.83 14.19 -15.45
C GLU A 177 -7.59 15.18 -14.57
N ILE A 178 -8.27 14.70 -13.52
CA ILE A 178 -9.01 15.56 -12.60
C ILE A 178 -8.07 16.31 -11.64
N TRP A 179 -7.03 15.63 -11.13
CA TRP A 179 -6.29 16.12 -9.96
C TRP A 179 -4.86 16.59 -10.23
N GLU A 180 -4.21 16.14 -11.30
CA GLU A 180 -2.78 16.40 -11.56
C GLU A 180 -2.44 17.89 -11.52
N GLU A 181 -3.21 18.73 -12.21
CA GLU A 181 -2.97 20.18 -12.23
C GLU A 181 -3.06 20.79 -10.81
N SER A 182 -4.06 20.38 -10.02
CA SER A 182 -4.26 20.87 -8.65
C SER A 182 -3.21 20.37 -7.65
N LEU A 183 -2.61 19.20 -7.91
CA LEU A 183 -1.63 18.58 -7.02
C LEU A 183 -0.19 18.95 -7.40
N VAL A 184 0.04 19.42 -8.64
CA VAL A 184 1.38 19.63 -9.23
C VAL A 184 1.62 21.07 -9.76
N GLY A 185 0.61 21.90 -10.05
CA GLY A 185 0.81 23.27 -10.60
C GLY A 185 1.24 24.33 -9.57
N ASN A 186 2.03 25.38 -9.85
CA ASN A 186 2.72 25.89 -11.05
C ASN A 186 4.21 26.12 -10.68
N ASP A 187 5.16 25.62 -11.47
CA ASP A 187 6.62 25.74 -11.29
C ASP A 187 7.13 25.27 -9.90
N PHE A 188 7.96 24.22 -9.86
CA PHE A 188 8.88 24.03 -8.74
C PHE A 188 9.81 25.27 -8.70
N PRO A 189 9.48 26.31 -7.92
CA PRO A 189 10.17 26.51 -6.65
C PRO A 189 9.30 27.17 -5.54
N PHE A 190 9.67 26.90 -4.28
CA PHE A 190 9.16 27.45 -3.02
C PHE A 190 7.83 26.91 -2.49
N LEU A 191 7.97 25.98 -1.54
CA LEU A 191 7.03 25.75 -0.44
C LEU A 191 6.68 27.09 0.22
N ASP A 192 5.53 27.66 -0.15
CA ASP A 192 4.87 28.65 0.70
C ASP A 192 3.65 28.02 1.38
N ALA A 193 3.66 28.13 2.69
CA ALA A 193 2.90 27.31 3.60
C ALA A 193 1.42 27.72 3.63
N THR A 194 0.57 27.09 2.81
CA THR A 194 -0.86 26.97 3.13
C THR A 194 -1.44 25.62 2.70
N ASN A 195 -1.87 24.86 3.71
CA ASN A 195 -2.83 23.75 3.86
C ASN A 195 -3.16 22.76 2.72
N LEU A 196 -3.11 23.12 1.43
CA LEU A 196 -3.15 22.14 0.31
C LEU A 196 -1.75 21.58 0.00
N ALA A 197 -0.71 22.38 0.28
CA ALA A 197 0.71 22.05 0.05
C ALA A 197 1.25 20.91 0.93
N THR A 198 0.46 20.37 1.87
CA THR A 198 0.85 19.20 2.69
C THR A 198 0.23 17.89 2.20
N ALA A 199 -0.87 17.93 1.42
CA ALA A 199 -1.53 16.75 0.83
C ALA A 199 -1.01 16.43 -0.59
N GLY A 200 -0.87 17.47 -1.42
CA GLY A 200 -0.44 17.38 -2.82
C GLY A 200 0.91 16.68 -3.02
N PRO A 201 1.96 17.01 -2.26
CA PRO A 201 3.29 16.43 -2.47
C PRO A 201 3.50 15.04 -1.85
N THR A 202 2.51 14.45 -1.17
CA THR A 202 2.58 13.04 -0.75
C THR A 202 1.77 12.15 -1.69
N ILE A 203 0.49 12.46 -1.95
CA ILE A 203 -0.41 11.54 -2.65
C ILE A 203 0.00 11.25 -4.10
N TYR A 204 0.54 12.25 -4.82
CA TYR A 204 0.89 12.09 -6.23
C TYR A 204 2.02 11.06 -6.44
N PRO A 205 3.13 11.08 -5.67
CA PRO A 205 4.08 9.96 -5.65
C PRO A 205 3.49 8.58 -5.33
N GLN A 206 2.44 8.48 -4.50
CA GLN A 206 1.78 7.19 -4.27
C GLN A 206 0.88 6.78 -5.44
N PHE A 207 0.20 7.72 -6.08
CA PHE A 207 -0.51 7.49 -7.33
C PHE A 207 0.45 6.93 -8.40
N LEU A 208 1.59 7.60 -8.61
CA LEU A 208 2.61 7.17 -9.57
C LEU A 208 3.11 5.76 -9.25
N ALA A 209 3.27 5.42 -7.97
CA ALA A 209 3.72 4.11 -7.54
C ALA A 209 2.72 3.01 -7.93
N PHE A 210 1.44 3.18 -7.64
CA PHE A 210 0.40 2.23 -8.04
C PHE A 210 0.16 2.18 -9.55
N TRP A 211 0.28 3.31 -10.24
CA TRP A 211 0.28 3.38 -11.70
C TRP A 211 1.42 2.56 -12.31
N ALA A 212 2.64 2.74 -11.81
CA ALA A 212 3.83 2.03 -12.29
C ALA A 212 3.73 0.53 -12.04
N LEU A 213 3.29 0.12 -10.84
CA LEU A 213 3.01 -1.28 -10.52
C LEU A 213 1.98 -1.87 -11.49
N THR A 214 0.86 -1.19 -11.70
CA THR A 214 -0.22 -1.69 -12.57
C THR A 214 0.24 -1.87 -14.01
N ASN A 215 1.04 -0.93 -14.54
CA ASN A 215 1.66 -1.07 -15.85
C ASN A 215 2.60 -2.28 -15.90
N ARG A 216 3.45 -2.49 -14.89
CA ARG A 216 4.33 -3.67 -14.86
C ARG A 216 3.59 -4.98 -14.73
N PHE A 217 2.53 -5.05 -13.91
CA PHE A 217 1.71 -6.26 -13.84
C PHE A 217 1.01 -6.54 -15.17
N LEU A 218 0.52 -5.52 -15.88
CA LEU A 218 -0.05 -5.68 -17.21
C LEU A 218 0.99 -6.20 -18.21
N LEU A 219 2.19 -5.62 -18.22
CA LEU A 219 3.29 -6.06 -19.06
C LEU A 219 3.71 -7.50 -18.75
N ALA A 220 3.78 -7.86 -17.46
CA ALA A 220 4.21 -9.19 -17.02
C ALA A 220 3.28 -10.29 -17.52
N ILE A 221 1.98 -10.03 -17.63
CA ILE A 221 1.01 -11.02 -18.12
C ILE A 221 0.71 -10.91 -19.62
N GLN A 222 1.12 -9.83 -20.27
CA GLN A 222 0.92 -9.60 -21.71
C GLN A 222 2.03 -8.74 -22.35
N PRO A 223 3.27 -9.24 -22.43
CA PRO A 223 4.42 -8.45 -22.88
C PRO A 223 4.20 -7.79 -24.26
N HIS A 224 3.62 -8.50 -25.22
CA HIS A 224 3.45 -8.01 -26.60
C HIS A 224 2.27 -7.06 -26.80
N ARG A 225 1.29 -7.07 -25.88
CA ARG A 225 0.05 -6.30 -26.04
C ARG A 225 0.03 -5.02 -25.21
N ALA A 226 1.10 -4.78 -24.46
CA ALA A 226 1.26 -3.60 -23.63
C ALA A 226 2.54 -2.82 -24.00
N PRO A 227 2.69 -2.35 -25.26
CA PRO A 227 3.94 -1.76 -25.77
C PRO A 227 4.40 -0.54 -24.96
N LEU A 228 3.47 0.23 -24.39
CA LEU A 228 3.78 1.44 -23.62
C LEU A 228 3.94 1.19 -22.12
N ALA A 229 3.66 -0.02 -21.63
CA ALA A 229 3.58 -0.27 -20.19
C ALA A 229 4.94 -0.09 -19.48
N GLU A 230 6.04 -0.61 -20.03
CA GLU A 230 7.36 -0.40 -19.39
C GLU A 230 7.77 1.08 -19.43
N ALA A 231 7.53 1.76 -20.56
CA ALA A 231 7.83 3.18 -20.68
C ALA A 231 7.05 4.03 -19.66
N ASN A 232 5.76 3.73 -19.48
CA ASN A 232 4.90 4.39 -18.49
C ASN A 232 5.35 4.08 -17.05
N ALA A 233 5.74 2.83 -16.77
CA ALA A 233 6.24 2.45 -15.45
C ALA A 233 7.56 3.14 -15.12
N LEU A 234 8.47 3.26 -16.10
CA LEU A 234 9.74 3.94 -15.96
C LEU A 234 9.58 5.46 -15.79
N ASP A 235 8.72 6.11 -16.58
CA ASP A 235 8.43 7.55 -16.43
C ASP A 235 7.90 7.85 -15.00
N ALA A 236 6.96 7.04 -14.52
CA ALA A 236 6.45 7.16 -13.16
C ALA A 236 7.54 6.93 -12.10
N ALA A 237 8.40 5.92 -12.29
CA ALA A 237 9.52 5.66 -11.39
C ALA A 237 10.51 6.83 -11.30
N VAL A 238 10.89 7.40 -12.45
CA VAL A 238 11.78 8.57 -12.51
C VAL A 238 11.17 9.76 -11.77
N ARG A 239 9.88 10.04 -11.99
CA ARG A 239 9.18 11.12 -11.29
C ARG A 239 9.15 10.90 -9.78
N ILE A 240 8.86 9.67 -9.32
CA ILE A 240 8.89 9.33 -7.88
C ILE A 240 10.26 9.63 -7.26
N LEU A 241 11.34 9.24 -7.93
CA LEU A 241 12.70 9.46 -7.44
C LEU A 241 13.07 10.95 -7.44
N GLU A 242 12.58 11.73 -8.40
CA GLU A 242 12.76 13.18 -8.39
C GLU A 242 12.00 13.85 -7.23
N PHE A 243 10.76 13.43 -6.96
CA PHE A 243 10.02 13.87 -5.77
C PHE A 243 10.76 13.53 -4.47
N ASP A 244 11.37 12.34 -4.39
CA ASP A 244 12.19 11.96 -3.24
C ASP A 244 13.40 12.87 -3.07
N ARG A 245 14.15 13.10 -4.15
CA ARG A 245 15.37 13.93 -4.15
C ARG A 245 15.09 15.34 -3.65
N ILE A 246 14.02 15.97 -4.13
CA ILE A 246 13.63 17.33 -3.74
C ILE A 246 13.27 17.41 -2.25
N ARG A 247 12.76 16.33 -1.65
CA ARG A 247 12.28 16.29 -0.26
C ARG A 247 13.29 15.74 0.75
N GLN A 248 14.54 15.44 0.37
CA GLN A 248 15.58 14.95 1.30
C GLN A 248 15.96 15.94 2.43
N THR A 249 15.44 17.17 2.41
CA THR A 249 15.62 18.17 3.48
C THR A 249 14.69 17.99 4.68
N ASP A 250 13.64 17.16 4.60
CA ASP A 250 12.71 16.92 5.69
C ASP A 250 13.18 15.74 6.57
N LEU A 251 13.52 16.03 7.84
CA LEU A 251 14.14 15.09 8.80
C LEU A 251 13.24 13.92 9.26
N VAL A 252 11.97 13.87 8.85
CA VAL A 252 11.04 12.79 9.23
C VAL A 252 10.94 11.80 8.08
N THR A 253 11.48 10.60 8.27
CA THR A 253 11.32 9.48 7.34
C THR A 253 9.86 9.03 7.34
N ASP A 254 9.08 9.55 6.40
CA ASP A 254 7.75 9.03 6.09
C ASP A 254 7.89 7.60 5.50
N ARG A 255 7.33 6.58 6.16
CA ARG A 255 7.37 5.19 5.67
C ARG A 255 6.70 5.05 4.30
N CYS A 256 5.73 5.91 4.00
CA CYS A 256 5.04 5.93 2.72
C CYS A 256 5.91 6.49 1.59
N ARG A 257 6.83 7.41 1.92
CA ARG A 257 7.91 7.83 1.01
C ARG A 257 8.86 6.67 0.75
N THR A 258 9.25 5.92 1.78
CA THR A 258 10.06 4.69 1.61
C THR A 258 9.40 3.69 0.66
N PHE A 259 8.07 3.54 0.73
CA PHE A 259 7.30 2.70 -0.17
C PHE A 259 7.42 3.10 -1.65
N SER A 260 7.03 4.33 -2.02
CA SER A 260 7.08 4.77 -3.42
C SER A 260 8.52 4.72 -3.96
N VAL A 261 9.50 5.13 -3.15
CA VAL A 261 10.92 5.08 -3.52
C VAL A 261 11.42 3.66 -3.75
N SER A 262 10.99 2.69 -2.93
CA SER A 262 11.30 1.27 -3.16
C SER A 262 10.82 0.80 -4.54
N ILE A 263 9.58 1.16 -4.90
CA ILE A 263 9.02 0.87 -6.23
C ILE A 263 9.88 1.52 -7.32
N GLY A 264 10.13 2.82 -7.23
CA GLY A 264 10.92 3.57 -8.22
C GLY A 264 12.29 2.94 -8.46
N ARG A 265 13.03 2.63 -7.38
CA ARG A 265 14.35 1.97 -7.45
C ARG A 265 14.26 0.57 -8.04
N SER A 266 13.28 -0.22 -7.63
CA SER A 266 13.10 -1.58 -8.16
C SER A 266 12.87 -1.56 -9.68
N ILE A 267 12.15 -0.56 -10.17
CA ILE A 267 11.85 -0.39 -11.60
C ILE A 267 13.11 0.03 -12.37
N GLU A 268 13.79 1.07 -11.91
CA GLU A 268 15.03 1.57 -12.51
C GLU A 268 16.08 0.45 -12.64
N GLN A 269 16.25 -0.37 -11.61
CA GLN A 269 17.24 -1.46 -11.58
C GLN A 269 16.92 -2.66 -12.49
N THR A 270 15.69 -2.78 -12.97
CA THR A 270 15.22 -3.96 -13.73
C THR A 270 14.72 -3.60 -15.12
N THR A 271 14.64 -2.32 -15.48
CA THR A 271 13.99 -1.87 -16.72
C THR A 271 14.61 -2.45 -18.00
N MET A 272 15.94 -2.65 -18.02
CA MET A 272 16.62 -3.28 -19.16
C MET A 272 16.14 -4.71 -19.39
N GLU A 273 16.08 -5.53 -18.33
CA GLU A 273 15.61 -6.92 -18.41
C GLU A 273 14.14 -6.98 -18.86
N TRP A 274 13.30 -6.09 -18.32
CA TRP A 274 11.88 -6.01 -18.65
C TRP A 274 11.63 -5.59 -20.11
N THR A 275 12.42 -4.63 -20.60
CA THR A 275 12.38 -4.21 -22.02
C THR A 275 12.81 -5.35 -22.95
N MET A 276 13.84 -6.13 -22.58
CA MET A 276 14.26 -7.30 -23.35
C MET A 276 13.14 -8.35 -23.41
N GLN A 277 12.49 -8.63 -22.29
CA GLN A 277 11.38 -9.59 -22.23
C GLN A 277 10.20 -9.17 -23.12
N GLN A 278 9.92 -7.88 -23.21
CA GLN A 278 8.91 -7.34 -24.12
C GLN A 278 9.21 -7.63 -25.60
N SER A 279 10.49 -7.62 -25.98
CA SER A 279 10.92 -7.84 -27.37
C SER A 279 11.10 -9.32 -27.76
N VAL A 280 11.55 -10.16 -26.83
CA VAL A 280 11.93 -11.56 -27.08
C VAL A 280 10.75 -12.52 -26.97
N SER A 281 9.77 -12.23 -26.10
CA SER A 281 8.82 -13.24 -25.61
C SER A 281 7.73 -13.68 -26.60
N ARG A 282 7.90 -13.58 -27.93
CA ARG A 282 6.81 -13.80 -28.93
C ARG A 282 6.10 -15.17 -28.79
N GLU A 283 6.76 -16.14 -28.17
CA GLU A 283 6.24 -17.49 -27.94
C GLU A 283 5.62 -17.67 -26.54
N SER A 284 6.00 -16.87 -25.54
CA SER A 284 5.47 -16.96 -24.18
C SER A 284 4.38 -15.91 -23.93
N GLN A 285 3.31 -16.33 -23.26
CA GLN A 285 2.17 -15.47 -22.96
C GLN A 285 2.46 -14.48 -21.82
N THR A 286 3.43 -14.81 -20.96
CA THR A 286 3.85 -14.00 -19.81
C THR A 286 5.37 -13.73 -19.88
N ILE A 287 5.85 -12.81 -19.07
CA ILE A 287 7.28 -12.64 -18.78
C ILE A 287 7.85 -13.92 -18.15
N ASP A 288 9.17 -14.10 -18.29
CA ASP A 288 9.90 -15.13 -17.55
C ASP A 288 9.67 -15.01 -16.03
N PRO A 289 9.19 -16.08 -15.36
CA PRO A 289 9.00 -16.11 -13.91
C PRO A 289 10.23 -15.67 -13.11
N ALA A 290 11.45 -16.01 -13.55
CA ALA A 290 12.67 -15.63 -12.83
C ALA A 290 12.91 -14.12 -12.82
N VAL A 291 12.63 -13.45 -13.96
CA VAL A 291 12.72 -11.98 -14.08
C VAL A 291 11.67 -11.32 -13.18
N PHE A 292 10.45 -11.86 -13.17
CA PHE A 292 9.37 -11.38 -12.31
C PHE A 292 9.69 -11.55 -10.82
N LEU A 293 10.17 -12.71 -10.40
CA LEU A 293 10.55 -13.00 -9.01
C LEU A 293 11.66 -12.07 -8.53
N ARG A 294 12.70 -11.88 -9.34
CA ARG A 294 13.80 -10.95 -9.02
C ARG A 294 13.29 -9.53 -8.77
N TRP A 295 12.37 -9.04 -9.60
CA TRP A 295 11.77 -7.72 -9.39
C TRP A 295 10.97 -7.64 -8.09
N ASN A 296 10.17 -8.67 -7.76
CA ASN A 296 9.43 -8.70 -6.50
C ASN A 296 10.36 -8.73 -5.27
N THR A 297 11.49 -9.44 -5.35
CA THR A 297 12.51 -9.42 -4.29
C THR A 297 13.08 -8.02 -4.08
N LEU A 298 13.43 -7.30 -5.15
CA LEU A 298 13.93 -5.92 -5.06
C LEU A 298 12.86 -4.94 -4.56
N LEU A 299 11.61 -5.16 -4.94
CA LEU A 299 10.46 -4.40 -4.45
C LEU A 299 10.25 -4.63 -2.94
N GLY A 300 10.58 -5.83 -2.43
CA GLY A 300 10.28 -6.27 -1.06
C GLY A 300 8.89 -6.92 -0.93
N ARG A 301 8.32 -7.39 -2.05
CA ARG A 301 7.00 -8.03 -2.10
C ARG A 301 7.12 -9.54 -1.90
N SER A 302 6.49 -10.05 -0.85
CA SER A 302 6.36 -11.48 -0.57
C SER A 302 5.40 -12.12 -1.56
N ILE A 303 5.74 -13.31 -2.05
CA ILE A 303 4.88 -14.07 -2.98
C ILE A 303 4.32 -15.34 -2.33
N GLU A 304 4.90 -15.77 -1.22
CA GLU A 304 4.42 -16.89 -0.42
C GLU A 304 3.23 -16.48 0.45
N ASP A 305 2.23 -17.36 0.58
CA ASP A 305 1.15 -17.17 1.56
C ASP A 305 1.73 -17.38 2.96
N GLU A 306 1.64 -16.38 3.85
CA GLU A 306 2.10 -16.49 5.25
C GLU A 306 1.44 -17.65 6.04
N ALA A 307 0.44 -18.34 5.47
CA ALA A 307 -0.11 -19.57 6.04
C ALA A 307 0.94 -20.71 6.17
N ASP A 308 2.05 -20.62 5.44
CA ASP A 308 3.15 -21.59 5.46
C ASP A 308 4.41 -21.10 6.19
N ILE A 309 4.36 -19.98 6.93
CA ILE A 309 5.48 -19.58 7.80
C ILE A 309 5.31 -20.27 9.17
N PRO A 310 6.04 -21.36 9.47
CA PRO A 310 6.10 -21.85 10.85
C PRO A 310 6.68 -20.74 11.74
N PRO A 311 6.27 -20.64 13.02
CA PRO A 311 6.87 -19.67 13.92
C PRO A 311 8.35 -20.05 14.10
N THR A 312 9.25 -19.39 13.37
CA THR A 312 10.69 -19.69 13.44
C THR A 312 11.50 -18.49 13.90
N ASP A 313 12.03 -18.68 15.10
CA ASP A 313 13.16 -18.08 15.80
C ASP A 313 14.49 -18.01 15.00
N LYS A 314 14.46 -17.85 13.67
CA LYS A 314 15.68 -17.89 12.83
C LYS A 314 15.79 -16.72 11.87
N MET A 315 15.98 -15.53 12.42
CA MET A 315 16.60 -14.42 11.69
C MET A 315 17.57 -13.61 12.56
N ALA A 316 18.24 -14.27 13.52
CA ALA A 316 19.25 -13.65 14.40
C ALA A 316 20.70 -14.05 14.09
N SER A 317 20.99 -14.81 13.02
CA SER A 317 22.34 -15.36 12.79
C SER A 317 22.96 -15.07 11.41
N SER A 318 22.79 -13.88 10.85
CA SER A 318 23.53 -13.51 9.63
C SER A 318 24.00 -12.05 9.54
N ILE A 319 24.14 -11.36 10.67
CA ILE A 319 24.92 -10.11 10.76
C ILE A 319 25.80 -10.17 12.02
N ALA A 320 26.72 -11.13 12.04
CA ALA A 320 27.89 -11.14 12.92
C ALA A 320 28.88 -12.20 12.40
N SER A 321 29.51 -11.89 11.26
CA SER A 321 30.80 -12.46 10.83
C SER A 321 31.38 -11.61 9.71
#